data_AF-A9DY48-F1
#
_entry.id   AF-A9DY48-F1
#
_cell.length_a   1.000
_cell.length_b   1.000
_cell.length_c   1.000
_cell.angle_alpha   90.00
_cell.angle_beta   90.00
_cell.angle_gamma   90.00
#
_symmetry.space_group_name_H-M   'P 1'
#
loop_
_entity.id
_entity.type
_entity.pdbx_description
1 polymer ?
#
loop_
_entity_poly.entity_id
_entity_poly.type
_entity_poly.pdbx_seq_one_letter_code
_entity_poly.pdbx_strand_id
1 'polypeptide(L)' 'MLILQKDGNEHKKEEISRADGSFVFTRLTPGGYILQAQMTGFTTEKRQIQLGLNEVLKIDVVLQVSQTRGN' A
#
# COMPACT_ATOMS: atom_id res chain seq x y z
N MET A 1 7.95 -1.92 -3.18
CA MET A 1 7.53 -2.66 -1.97
C MET A 1 6.26 -2.02 -1.45
N LEU A 2 5.31 -2.84 -1.01
CA LEU A 2 4.06 -2.42 -0.40
C LEU A 2 3.98 -2.92 1.03
N ILE A 3 3.41 -2.10 1.90
CA ILE A 3 3.23 -2.37 3.32
C ILE A 3 1.78 -2.04 3.65
N LEU A 4 1.01 -3.02 4.11
CA LEU A 4 -0.35 -2.82 4.58
C LEU A 4 -0.38 -2.98 6.10
N GLN A 5 -0.71 -1.91 6.81
CA GLN A 5 -0.79 -1.87 8.27
C GLN A 5 -2.25 -1.72 8.70
N LYS A 6 -2.75 -2.60 9.58
CA LYS A 6 -4.07 -2.41 10.21
C LYS A 6 -3.98 -1.34 11.30
N ASP A 7 -5.00 -0.50 11.40
CA ASP A 7 -5.18 0.42 12.52
C ASP A 7 -5.20 -0.38 13.84
N GLY A 8 -4.33 -0.03 14.79
CA GLY A 8 -4.11 -0.82 16.02
C GLY A 8 -2.75 -1.57 16.13
N ASN A 9 -1.79 -1.28 15.24
CA ASN A 9 -0.35 -1.63 15.36
C ASN A 9 0.09 -3.10 15.32
N GLU A 10 -0.78 -4.11 15.45
CA GLU A 10 -0.28 -5.50 15.56
C GLU A 10 -0.19 -6.28 14.24
N HIS A 11 -0.81 -5.81 13.15
CA HIS A 11 -0.82 -6.55 11.89
C HIS A 11 -0.28 -5.70 10.74
N LYS A 12 0.99 -5.93 10.38
CA LYS A 12 1.58 -5.46 9.12
C LYS A 12 1.76 -6.63 8.15
N LYS A 13 1.47 -6.40 6.88
CA LYS A 13 1.81 -7.30 5.78
C LYS A 13 2.68 -6.56 4.79
N GLU A 14 3.75 -7.19 4.35
CA GLU A 14 4.70 -6.63 3.39
C GLU A 14 4.64 -7.49 2.13
N GLU A 15 4.62 -6.86 0.95
CA GLU A 15 4.51 -7.55 -0.33
C GLU A 15 5.34 -6.80 -1.39
N ILE A 16 5.91 -7.55 -2.33
CA ILE A 16 6.59 -6.95 -3.50
C ILE A 16 5.61 -7.02 -4.67
N SER A 17 5.43 -5.90 -5.37
CA SER A 17 4.61 -5.89 -6.58
C SER A 17 5.22 -6.83 -7.62
N ARG A 18 4.36 -7.48 -8.40
CA ARG A 18 4.77 -8.28 -9.55
C ARG A 18 5.38 -7.38 -10.64
N ALA A 19 5.97 -8.01 -11.65
CA ALA A 19 6.59 -7.31 -12.78
C ALA A 19 5.61 -6.41 -13.56
N ASP A 20 4.32 -6.73 -13.53
CA ASP A 20 3.24 -5.94 -14.12
C ASP A 20 2.72 -4.81 -13.19
N GLY A 21 3.34 -4.63 -12.01
CA GLY A 21 2.93 -3.67 -11.00
C GLY A 21 1.79 -4.14 -10.09
N SER A 22 1.20 -5.31 -10.34
CA SER A 22 0.08 -5.82 -9.55
C SER A 22 0.51 -6.30 -8.16
N PHE A 23 -0.37 -6.15 -7.17
CA PHE A 23 -0.19 -6.65 -5.81
C PHE A 23 -1.52 -7.14 -5.25
N VAL A 24 -1.47 -8.08 -4.31
CA VAL A 24 -2.68 -8.64 -3.67
C VAL A 24 -2.41 -8.91 -2.19
N PHE A 25 -3.26 -8.37 -1.32
CA PHE A 25 -3.32 -8.72 0.08
C PHE A 25 -4.57 -9.57 0.34
N THR A 26 -4.39 -10.80 0.85
CA THR A 26 -5.50 -11.72 1.17
C THR A 26 -5.67 -11.89 2.68
N ARG A 27 -6.81 -12.46 3.09
CA ARG A 27 -7.12 -12.79 4.49
C ARG A 27 -7.01 -11.54 5.39
N LEU A 28 -7.73 -10.49 5.01
CA LEU A 28 -7.86 -9.25 5.76
C LEU A 28 -9.16 -9.27 6.54
N THR A 29 -9.11 -8.87 7.80
CA THR A 29 -10.31 -8.70 8.63
C THR A 29 -10.90 -7.31 8.40
N PRO A 30 -12.20 -7.10 8.62
CA PRO A 30 -12.80 -5.78 8.45
C PRO A 30 -12.15 -4.74 9.36
N GLY A 31 -12.08 -3.49 8.91
CA GLY A 31 -11.52 -2.37 9.67
C GLY A 31 -10.71 -1.40 8.82
N GLY A 32 -10.05 -0.46 9.50
CA GLY A 32 -9.18 0.53 8.90
C GLY A 32 -7.77 -0.01 8.64
N TYR A 33 -7.20 0.38 7.50
CA TYR A 33 -5.85 0.03 7.07
C TYR A 33 -5.14 1.24 6.47
N ILE A 34 -3.81 1.24 6.57
CA ILE A 34 -2.92 2.16 5.87
C ILE A 34 -2.08 1.33 4.91
N LEU A 35 -2.26 1.56 3.61
CA LEU A 35 -1.41 1.02 2.56
C LEU A 35 -0.31 2.04 2.26
N GLN A 36 0.94 1.63 2.46
CA GLN A 36 2.14 2.37 2.08
C GLN A 36 2.79 1.69 0.88
N ALA A 37 3.04 2.44 -0.18
CA ALA A 37 3.81 1.98 -1.33
C ALA A 37 5.11 2.79 -1.42
N GLN A 38 6.23 2.08 -1.57
CA GLN A 38 7.55 2.68 -1.65
C GLN A 38 8.37 2.04 -2.77
N MET A 39 9.13 2.87 -3.47
CA MET A 39 10.05 2.45 -4.52
C MET A 39 11.23 3.42 -4.54
N THR A 40 12.44 2.90 -4.71
CA THR A 40 13.65 3.73 -4.81
C THR A 40 13.53 4.71 -5.97
N GLY A 41 13.80 5.99 -5.72
CA GLY A 41 13.66 7.07 -6.71
C GLY A 41 12.24 7.67 -6.79
N PHE A 42 11.32 7.19 -5.97
CA PHE A 42 9.95 7.70 -5.88
C PHE A 42 9.61 8.14 -4.46
N THR A 43 8.69 9.08 -4.35
CA THR A 43 8.10 9.48 -3.08
C THR A 43 7.21 8.36 -2.55
N THR A 44 7.35 8.03 -1.27
CA THR A 44 6.50 7.06 -0.58
C THR A 44 5.06 7.59 -0.50
N GLU A 45 4.12 6.83 -1.04
CA GLU A 45 2.70 7.15 -1.01
C GLU A 45 1.99 6.35 0.08
N LYS A 46 1.04 7.00 0.78
CA LYS A 46 0.19 6.36 1.80
C LYS A 46 -1.27 6.55 1.46
N ARG A 47 -2.06 5.48 1.61
CA ARG A 47 -3.51 5.48 1.37
C ARG A 47 -4.23 4.87 2.55
N GLN A 48 -5.21 5.60 3.08
CA GLN A 48 -6.12 5.06 4.07
C GLN A 48 -7.21 4.24 3.36
N ILE A 49 -7.50 3.07 3.91
CA ILE A 49 -8.43 2.10 3.36
C ILE A 49 -9.38 1.69 4.48
N GLN A 50 -10.67 1.67 4.17
CA GLN A 50 -11.68 1.04 5.02
C GLN A 50 -12.16 -0.23 4.32
N LEU A 51 -12.06 -1.38 4.99
CA LEU A 51 -12.55 -2.66 4.49
C LEU A 51 -13.73 -3.15 5.32
N GLY A 52 -14.81 -3.49 4.63
CA GLY A 52 -15.99 -4.19 5.16
C GLY A 52 -15.81 -5.71 5.22
N LEU A 53 -16.84 -6.39 5.73
CA LEU A 53 -16.87 -7.86 5.82
C LEU A 53 -16.88 -8.51 4.44
N ASN A 54 -15.88 -9.34 4.18
CA ASN A 54 -15.67 -10.03 2.89
C ASN A 54 -15.61 -9.09 1.69
N GLU A 55 -15.27 -7.83 1.90
CA GLU A 55 -15.15 -6.85 0.83
C GLU A 55 -13.84 -7.06 0.06
N VAL A 56 -13.93 -6.92 -1.27
CA VAL A 56 -12.76 -6.86 -2.15
C VAL A 56 -12.64 -5.45 -2.69
N LEU A 57 -11.54 -4.79 -2.35
CA LEU A 57 -11.25 -3.44 -2.80
C LEU A 57 -10.10 -3.45 -3.81
N LYS A 58 -10.30 -2.78 -4.95
CA LYS A 58 -9.26 -2.51 -5.95
C LYS A 58 -8.77 -1.08 -5.80
N ILE A 59 -7.47 -0.89 -5.74
CA ILE A 59 -6.86 0.43 -5.58
C ILE A 59 -5.64 0.53 -6.49
N ASP A 60 -5.59 1.63 -7.23
CA ASP A 60 -4.41 2.04 -7.96
C ASP A 60 -3.57 3.01 -7.12
N VAL A 61 -2.27 2.72 -7.03
CA VAL A 61 -1.31 3.56 -6.35
C VAL A 61 -0.31 4.07 -7.37
N VAL A 62 -0.30 5.39 -7.58
CA VAL A 62 0.61 6.06 -8.49
C VAL A 62 1.69 6.74 -7.66
N LEU A 63 2.92 6.26 -7.78
CA LEU A 63 4.06 6.89 -7.13
C LEU A 63 4.55 8.08 -7.95
N GLN A 64 4.75 9.21 -7.28
CA GLN A 64 5.38 10.37 -7.91
C GLN A 64 6.90 10.25 -7.77
N VAL A 65 7.64 10.65 -8.80
CA VAL A 65 9.11 10.68 -8.73
C VAL A 65 9.54 11.59 -7.59
N SER A 66 10.42 11.10 -6.71
CA SER A 66 11.03 11.95 -5.69
C SER A 66 12.00 12.82 -6.46
N GLN A 67 11.63 14.07 -6.77
CA GLN A 67 12.52 14.98 -7.46
C GLN A 67 13.86 14.99 -6.73
N THR A 68 14.91 14.47 -7.36
CA THR A 68 16.27 14.89 -7.05
C THR A 68 16.24 16.38 -7.31
N ARG A 69 16.20 17.18 -6.24
CA ARG A 69 16.26 18.62 -6.29
C ARG A 69 17.65 18.97 -6.82
N GLY A 70 17.82 18.90 -8.14
CA GLY A 70 18.97 19.42 -8.86
C GLY A 70 18.74 20.92 -9.00
N ASN A 71 19.38 21.69 -8.13
CA ASN A 71 19.67 23.10 -8.36
C ASN A 71 21.05 23.39 -7.79
#